data_AF-A0A8I0D721-F1
#
_entry.id   AF-A0A8I0D721-F1
#
_cell.length_a   1.000
_cell.length_b   1.000
_cell.length_c   1.000
_cell.angle_alpha   90.00
_cell.angle_beta   90.00
_cell.angle_gamma   90.00
#
_symmetry.space_group_name_H-M   'P 1'
#
loop_
_entity.id
_entity.type
_entity.pdbx_description
1 polymer ?
#
loop_
_entity_poly.entity_id
_entity_poly.type
_entity_poly.pdbx_seq_one_letter_code
_entity_poly.pdbx_strand_id
1 'polypeptide(L)'
;GLLTNWMGYLLLAGTVFALGLVKLPASWAVGAGGLRLIGVLMVAVALAYLFACAFAKRRTWDLRGHEVTLPSLRLALCQVALGASNWALMAALIHLLLPPELFYPSVLGVLLISCVAGVVAHIPAGLGVLEAVFLALLHGQLGQATLVAALLGYRTLYYLIPLLLAVVTYLILEKRAKALRQQAGPALDKR
;
A
#
# COMPACT_ATOMS: atom_id res chain seq x y z
N GLY A 1 -10.36 -5.17 3.34
CA GLY A 1 -9.04 -5.38 2.72
C GLY A 1 -8.74 -4.33 1.67
N LEU A 2 -9.38 -4.43 0.50
CA LEU A 2 -9.17 -3.46 -0.59
C LEU A 2 -9.58 -2.03 -0.21
N LEU A 3 -10.82 -1.82 0.23
CA LEU A 3 -11.33 -0.48 0.58
C LEU A 3 -10.44 0.25 1.59
N THR A 4 -9.95 -0.46 2.60
CA THR A 4 -9.10 0.08 3.66
C THR A 4 -7.73 0.52 3.15
N ASN A 5 -7.13 -0.25 2.24
CA ASN A 5 -5.88 0.11 1.60
C ASN A 5 -6.05 1.32 0.67
N TRP A 6 -7.15 1.36 -0.10
CA TRP A 6 -7.47 2.47 -0.98
C TRP A 6 -7.77 3.77 -0.23
N MET A 7 -8.36 3.74 0.97
CA MET A 7 -8.55 4.96 1.77
C MET A 7 -7.24 5.52 2.32
N GLY A 8 -6.33 4.65 2.78
CA GLY A 8 -4.97 5.07 3.11
C GLY A 8 -4.24 5.66 1.90
N TYR A 9 -4.40 5.02 0.73
CA TYR A 9 -3.87 5.52 -0.54
C TYR A 9 -4.42 6.91 -0.89
N LEU A 10 -5.75 7.11 -0.87
CA LEU A 10 -6.38 8.39 -1.23
C LEU A 10 -5.88 9.53 -0.34
N LEU A 11 -5.78 9.29 0.96
CA LEU A 11 -5.30 10.30 1.89
C LEU A 11 -3.81 10.62 1.65
N LEU A 12 -2.97 9.59 1.50
CA LEU A 12 -1.53 9.76 1.35
C LEU A 12 -1.17 10.38 0.00
N ALA A 13 -1.68 9.83 -1.10
CA ALA A 13 -1.50 10.37 -2.45
C ALA A 13 -2.12 11.75 -2.60
N GLY A 14 -3.33 11.95 -2.05
CA GLY A 14 -3.98 13.25 -2.02
C GLY A 14 -3.11 14.31 -1.36
N THR A 15 -2.55 14.01 -0.19
CA THR A 15 -1.68 14.93 0.56
C THR A 15 -0.38 15.22 -0.19
N VAL A 16 0.30 14.20 -0.71
CA VAL A 16 1.56 14.35 -1.45
C VAL A 16 1.36 15.16 -2.74
N PHE A 17 0.27 14.92 -3.46
CA PHE A 17 -0.07 15.63 -4.69
C PHE A 17 -0.54 17.06 -4.43
N ALA A 18 -1.38 17.28 -3.42
CA ALA A 18 -1.87 18.62 -3.05
C ALA A 18 -0.73 19.55 -2.60
N LEU A 19 0.24 19.03 -1.85
CA LEU A 19 1.43 19.78 -1.44
C LEU A 19 2.42 20.02 -2.59
N GLY A 20 2.21 19.41 -3.77
CA GLY A 20 3.08 19.57 -4.93
C GLY A 20 4.49 19.02 -4.70
N LEU A 21 4.63 17.98 -3.87
CA LEU A 21 5.92 17.36 -3.56
C LEU A 21 6.45 16.49 -4.72
N VAL A 22 5.64 16.27 -5.75
CA VAL A 22 6.01 15.51 -6.95
C VAL A 22 6.28 16.48 -8.10
N LYS A 23 7.50 16.41 -8.65
CA LYS A 23 7.88 17.11 -9.87
C LYS A 23 7.55 16.23 -11.07
N LEU A 24 6.56 16.64 -11.87
CA LEU A 24 6.27 15.96 -13.14
C LEU A 24 7.10 16.57 -14.27
N PRO A 25 7.52 15.75 -15.25
CA PRO A 25 8.06 16.24 -16.50
C PRO A 25 7.07 17.20 -17.17
N ALA A 26 7.58 18.27 -17.78
CA ALA A 26 6.75 19.26 -18.48
C ALA A 26 5.95 18.66 -19.65
N SER A 27 6.33 17.47 -20.14
CA SER A 27 5.66 16.75 -21.22
C SER A 27 4.37 16.03 -20.80
N TRP A 28 4.07 15.92 -19.50
CA TRP A 28 2.86 15.24 -19.04
C TRP A 28 1.63 16.15 -19.07
N ALA A 29 0.58 15.70 -19.75
CA ALA A 29 -0.66 16.44 -20.00
C ALA A 29 -1.39 16.94 -18.74
N VAL A 30 -1.18 16.29 -17.58
CA VAL A 30 -1.89 16.61 -16.33
C VAL A 30 -1.32 17.87 -15.66
N GLY A 31 -0.09 18.29 -15.98
CA GLY A 31 0.55 19.47 -15.40
C GLY A 31 0.65 19.44 -13.86
N ALA A 32 1.45 20.36 -13.29
CA ALA A 32 1.56 20.46 -11.83
C ALA A 32 0.24 20.94 -11.18
N GLY A 33 -0.51 21.81 -11.86
CA GLY A 33 -1.79 22.33 -11.38
C GLY A 33 -2.89 21.28 -11.37
N GLY A 34 -3.01 20.48 -12.43
CA GLY A 34 -4.02 19.41 -12.50
C GLY A 34 -3.75 18.33 -11.46
N LEU A 35 -2.48 17.93 -11.25
CA LEU A 35 -2.16 16.95 -10.22
C LEU A 35 -2.47 17.47 -8.80
N ARG A 36 -2.21 18.76 -8.52
CA ARG A 36 -2.59 19.37 -7.23
C ARG A 36 -4.10 19.36 -7.02
N LEU A 37 -4.88 19.69 -8.05
CA LEU A 37 -6.35 19.66 -7.98
C LEU A 37 -6.86 18.24 -7.70
N ILE A 38 -6.33 17.24 -8.41
CA ILE A 38 -6.62 15.83 -8.15
C ILE A 38 -6.27 15.47 -6.71
N GLY A 39 -5.11 15.91 -6.22
CA GLY A 39 -4.69 15.70 -4.83
C GLY A 39 -5.67 16.25 -3.81
N VAL A 40 -6.11 17.51 -3.99
CA VAL A 40 -7.12 18.15 -3.13
C VAL A 40 -8.44 17.39 -3.16
N LEU A 41 -8.91 16.96 -4.34
CA LEU A 41 -10.13 16.18 -4.47
C LEU A 41 -10.02 14.82 -3.74
N MET A 42 -8.89 14.14 -3.86
CA MET A 42 -8.64 12.87 -3.16
C MET A 42 -8.67 13.03 -1.63
N VAL A 43 -8.05 14.10 -1.11
CA VAL A 43 -8.11 14.43 0.33
C VAL A 43 -9.54 14.74 0.75
N ALA A 44 -10.28 15.53 -0.04
CA ALA A 44 -11.67 15.86 0.25
C ALA A 44 -12.56 14.61 0.33
N VAL A 45 -12.38 13.64 -0.57
CA VAL A 45 -13.10 12.36 -0.53
C VAL A 45 -12.74 11.55 0.71
N ALA A 46 -11.45 11.44 1.04
CA ALA A 46 -11.00 10.72 2.23
C ALA A 46 -11.53 11.33 3.53
N LEU A 47 -11.52 12.67 3.62
CA LEU A 47 -12.09 13.40 4.76
C LEU A 47 -13.61 13.24 4.82
N ALA A 48 -14.32 13.36 3.70
CA ALA A 48 -15.77 13.16 3.65
C ALA A 48 -16.18 11.78 4.15
N TYR A 49 -15.41 10.73 3.80
CA TYR A 49 -15.60 9.38 4.34
C TYR A 49 -15.40 9.33 5.87
N LEU A 50 -14.32 9.91 6.38
CA LEU A 50 -14.07 9.95 7.83
C LEU A 50 -15.13 10.76 8.58
N PHE A 51 -15.59 11.87 8.01
CA PHE A 51 -16.70 12.66 8.53
C PHE A 51 -18.01 11.86 8.52
N ALA A 52 -18.33 11.16 7.44
CA ALA A 52 -19.49 10.28 7.38
C ALA A 52 -19.42 9.18 8.47
N CYS A 53 -18.26 8.56 8.68
CA CYS A 53 -18.04 7.58 9.76
C CYS A 53 -18.14 8.19 11.17
N ALA A 54 -17.79 9.47 11.34
CA ALA A 54 -17.87 10.17 12.61
C ALA A 54 -19.31 10.59 12.97
N PHE A 55 -20.09 11.06 11.99
CA PHE A 55 -21.41 11.66 12.20
C PHE A 55 -22.58 10.70 11.94
N ALA A 56 -22.35 9.52 11.37
CA ALA A 56 -23.39 8.52 11.15
C ALA A 56 -23.94 7.95 12.48
N LYS A 57 -25.15 8.41 12.87
CA LYS A 57 -25.91 7.89 14.01
C LYS A 57 -26.50 6.49 13.77
N ARG A 58 -26.76 6.11 12.51
CA ARG A 58 -27.18 4.75 12.11
C ARG A 58 -26.02 4.04 11.43
N ARG A 59 -25.56 2.95 12.05
CA ARG A 59 -24.35 2.21 11.65
C ARG A 59 -24.61 1.04 10.71
N THR A 60 -25.86 0.74 10.40
CA THR A 60 -26.30 -0.28 9.45
C THR A 60 -27.15 0.39 8.38
N TRP A 61 -26.67 0.39 7.14
CA TRP A 61 -27.47 0.77 5.98
C TRP A 61 -27.69 -0.49 5.16
N ASP A 62 -28.95 -0.88 4.99
CA ASP A 62 -29.32 -1.94 4.07
C ASP A 62 -29.51 -1.32 2.68
N LEU A 63 -28.49 -1.45 1.83
CA LEU A 63 -28.57 -1.01 0.45
C LEU A 63 -28.65 -2.26 -0.43
N ARG A 64 -29.84 -2.51 -1.01
CA ARG A 64 -30.10 -3.61 -1.95
C ARG A 64 -29.76 -5.01 -1.39
N GLY A 65 -30.03 -5.28 -0.11
CA GLY A 65 -29.84 -6.61 0.50
C GLY A 65 -28.41 -6.90 0.96
N HIS A 66 -27.53 -5.89 0.93
CA HIS A 66 -26.21 -5.95 1.55
C HIS A 66 -26.18 -5.01 2.76
N GLU A 67 -26.00 -5.58 3.96
CA GLU A 67 -25.77 -4.82 5.18
C GLU A 67 -24.40 -4.11 5.09
N VAL A 68 -24.42 -2.84 4.71
CA VAL A 68 -23.24 -1.99 4.78
C VAL A 68 -23.17 -1.41 6.19
N THR A 69 -22.38 -2.08 7.03
CA THR A 69 -22.05 -1.55 8.36
C THR A 69 -20.99 -0.47 8.23
N LEU A 70 -21.33 0.78 8.55
CA LEU A 70 -20.30 1.82 8.64
C LEU A 70 -19.42 1.52 9.86
N PRO A 71 -18.10 1.32 9.68
CA PRO A 71 -17.21 1.04 10.78
C PRO A 71 -17.17 2.23 11.75
N SER A 72 -16.91 1.95 13.03
CA SER A 72 -16.70 3.01 14.01
C SER A 72 -15.54 3.91 13.56
N LEU A 73 -15.58 5.20 13.91
CA LEU A 73 -14.53 6.16 13.56
C LEU A 73 -13.12 5.65 13.94
N ARG A 74 -12.99 4.98 15.09
CA ARG A 74 -11.72 4.37 15.53
C ARG A 74 -11.23 3.30 14.54
N LEU A 75 -12.12 2.42 14.09
CA LEU A 75 -11.78 1.40 13.10
C LEU A 75 -11.46 2.04 11.75
N ALA A 76 -12.22 3.04 11.30
CA ALA A 76 -11.95 3.76 10.05
C ALA A 76 -10.58 4.45 10.09
N LEU A 77 -10.22 5.10 11.20
CA LEU A 77 -8.90 5.70 11.40
C LEU A 77 -7.79 4.65 11.42
N CYS A 78 -7.96 3.53 12.12
CA CYS A 78 -6.99 2.43 12.09
C CYS A 78 -6.81 1.88 10.67
N GLN A 79 -7.89 1.74 9.91
CA GLN A 79 -7.83 1.26 8.53
C GLN A 79 -7.06 2.21 7.62
N VAL A 80 -7.32 3.51 7.72
CA VAL A 80 -6.60 4.54 6.96
C VAL A 80 -5.13 4.57 7.37
N ALA A 81 -4.83 4.54 8.67
CA ALA A 81 -3.47 4.54 9.18
C ALA A 81 -2.68 3.30 8.69
N LEU A 82 -3.25 2.10 8.80
CA LEU A 82 -2.60 0.87 8.31
C LEU A 82 -2.38 0.91 6.79
N GLY A 83 -3.36 1.41 6.03
CA GLY A 83 -3.22 1.58 4.58
C GLY A 83 -2.12 2.57 4.23
N ALA A 84 -2.12 3.75 4.86
CA ALA A 84 -1.11 4.79 4.64
C ALA A 84 0.29 4.30 5.04
N SER A 85 0.43 3.64 6.19
CA SER A 85 1.69 3.03 6.64
C SER A 85 2.19 1.97 5.66
N ASN A 86 1.31 1.14 5.10
CA ASN A 86 1.72 0.17 4.09
C ASN A 86 2.34 0.84 2.86
N TRP A 87 1.69 1.86 2.30
CA TRP A 87 2.23 2.61 1.14
C TRP A 87 3.52 3.35 1.49
N ALA A 88 3.58 3.97 2.67
CA ALA A 88 4.76 4.67 3.16
C ALA A 88 5.95 3.71 3.35
N LEU A 89 5.72 2.50 3.87
CA LEU A 89 6.75 1.47 4.04
C LEU A 89 7.23 0.93 2.69
N MET A 90 6.33 0.70 1.73
CA MET A 90 6.73 0.31 0.37
C MET A 90 7.65 1.37 -0.26
N ALA A 91 7.28 2.65 -0.16
CA ALA A 91 8.12 3.75 -0.64
C ALA A 91 9.44 3.84 0.13
N ALA A 92 9.45 3.57 1.44
CA ALA A 92 10.66 3.60 2.26
C ALA A 92 11.64 2.50 1.89
N LEU A 93 11.15 1.29 1.59
CA LEU A 93 11.99 0.21 1.09
C LEU A 93 12.61 0.58 -0.26
N ILE A 94 11.83 1.14 -1.19
CA ILE A 94 12.37 1.59 -2.48
C ILE A 94 13.39 2.70 -2.28
N HIS A 95 13.10 3.69 -1.43
CA HIS A 95 14.00 4.79 -1.10
C HIS A 95 15.32 4.30 -0.48
N LEU A 96 15.27 3.30 0.39
CA LEU A 96 16.45 2.67 0.99
C LEU A 96 17.36 1.98 -0.04
N LEU A 97 16.77 1.45 -1.12
CA LEU A 97 17.49 0.80 -2.20
C LEU A 97 17.98 1.78 -3.28
N LEU A 98 17.53 3.02 -3.24
CA LEU A 98 17.97 4.10 -4.12
C LEU A 98 19.03 4.96 -3.41
N PRO A 99 19.79 5.79 -4.16
CA PRO A 99 20.75 6.71 -3.54
C PRO A 99 20.08 7.66 -2.53
N PRO A 100 20.74 7.94 -1.39
CA PRO A 100 20.15 8.65 -0.26
C PRO A 100 19.81 10.13 -0.55
N GLU A 101 20.37 10.68 -1.62
CA GLU A 101 20.16 12.06 -2.09
C GLU A 101 18.74 12.29 -2.63
N LEU A 102 18.00 11.21 -2.95
CA LEU A 102 16.63 11.34 -3.40
C LEU A 102 15.69 11.77 -2.27
N PHE A 103 14.84 12.74 -2.57
CA PHE A 103 13.81 13.19 -1.65
C PHE A 103 12.71 12.14 -1.50
N TYR A 104 12.52 11.61 -0.28
CA TYR A 104 11.56 10.54 0.01
C TYR A 104 10.13 10.80 -0.52
N PRO A 105 9.52 11.99 -0.32
CA PRO A 105 8.19 12.28 -0.88
C PRO A 105 8.10 12.17 -2.40
N SER A 106 9.20 12.39 -3.12
CA SER A 106 9.26 12.19 -4.57
C SER A 106 9.14 10.70 -4.91
N VAL A 107 9.88 9.83 -4.22
CA VAL A 107 9.80 8.37 -4.40
C VAL A 107 8.41 7.85 -4.07
N LEU A 108 7.84 8.32 -2.96
CA LEU A 108 6.47 8.02 -2.57
C LEU A 108 5.46 8.47 -3.64
N GLY A 109 5.59 9.69 -4.15
CA GLY A 109 4.73 10.21 -5.21
C GLY A 109 4.80 9.39 -6.50
N VAL A 110 6.01 9.04 -6.95
CA VAL A 110 6.24 8.19 -8.13
C VAL A 110 5.62 6.81 -7.93
N LEU A 111 5.77 6.20 -6.75
CA LEU A 111 5.14 4.92 -6.41
C LEU A 111 3.61 5.00 -6.49
N LEU A 112 3.01 6.06 -5.97
CA LEU A 112 1.56 6.25 -5.96
C LEU A 112 1.04 6.47 -7.39
N ILE A 113 1.71 7.30 -8.20
CA ILE A 113 1.39 7.47 -9.63
C ILE A 113 1.48 6.13 -10.37
N SER A 114 2.52 5.34 -10.08
CA SER A 114 2.72 4.01 -10.67
C SER A 114 1.55 3.07 -10.35
N CYS A 115 0.97 3.16 -9.15
CA CYS A 115 -0.20 2.35 -8.78
C CYS A 115 -1.41 2.70 -9.65
N VAL A 116 -1.72 3.99 -9.85
CA VAL A 116 -2.82 4.41 -10.72
C VAL A 116 -2.58 3.95 -12.15
N ALA A 117 -1.36 4.16 -12.66
CA ALA A 117 -0.98 3.72 -14.00
C ALA A 117 -1.15 2.20 -14.15
N GLY A 118 -0.79 1.41 -13.13
CA GLY A 118 -0.98 -0.04 -13.11
C GLY A 118 -2.44 -0.47 -13.17
N VAL A 119 -3.32 0.25 -12.46
CA VAL A 119 -4.78 0.01 -12.51
C VAL A 119 -5.34 0.33 -13.89
N VAL A 120 -4.95 1.46 -14.48
CA VAL A 120 -5.40 1.87 -15.82
C VAL A 120 -4.90 0.91 -16.90
N ALA A 121 -3.66 0.43 -16.78
CA ALA A 121 -3.08 -0.50 -17.73
C ALA A 121 -3.65 -1.93 -17.62
N HIS A 122 -4.42 -2.25 -16.57
CA HIS A 122 -4.96 -3.57 -16.28
C HIS A 122 -3.91 -4.70 -16.30
N ILE A 123 -2.64 -4.38 -16.01
CA ILE A 123 -1.55 -5.36 -16.03
C ILE A 123 -1.50 -6.09 -14.68
N PRO A 124 -1.69 -7.41 -14.64
CA PRO A 124 -1.63 -8.18 -13.40
C PRO A 124 -0.25 -8.04 -12.74
N ALA A 125 -0.26 -7.84 -11.42
CA ALA A 125 0.91 -7.57 -10.58
C ALA A 125 1.71 -6.26 -10.90
N GLY A 126 1.25 -5.43 -11.84
CA GLY A 126 1.92 -4.16 -12.19
C GLY A 126 3.35 -4.35 -12.72
N LEU A 127 3.68 -5.54 -13.21
CA LEU A 127 4.99 -5.88 -13.77
C LEU A 127 5.28 -4.98 -14.99
N GLY A 128 6.40 -4.28 -14.97
CA GLY A 128 6.80 -3.36 -16.04
C GLY A 128 6.21 -1.96 -15.91
N VAL A 129 5.01 -1.80 -15.34
CA VAL A 129 4.40 -0.46 -15.17
C VAL A 129 5.13 0.35 -14.11
N LEU A 130 5.43 -0.28 -12.97
CA LEU A 130 6.20 0.36 -11.90
C LEU A 130 7.56 0.83 -12.43
N GLU A 131 8.27 -0.06 -13.12
CA GLU A 131 9.56 0.24 -13.75
C GLU A 131 9.46 1.36 -14.77
N ALA A 132 8.47 1.31 -15.66
CA ALA A 132 8.28 2.31 -16.70
C ALA A 132 8.01 3.71 -16.11
N VAL A 133 7.17 3.81 -15.07
CA VAL A 133 6.87 5.09 -14.42
C VAL A 133 8.06 5.62 -13.64
N PHE A 134 8.78 4.77 -12.91
CA PHE A 134 10.02 5.17 -12.23
C PHE A 134 11.09 5.64 -13.21
N LEU A 135 11.28 4.94 -14.32
CA LEU A 135 12.19 5.37 -15.38
C LEU A 135 11.71 6.69 -16.00
N ALA A 136 10.43 6.83 -16.33
CA ALA A 136 9.90 8.05 -16.92
C ALA A 136 10.03 9.28 -16.02
N LEU A 137 9.96 9.10 -14.70
CA LEU A 137 10.01 10.21 -13.73
C LEU A 137 11.41 10.45 -13.13
N LEU A 138 12.31 9.46 -13.12
CA LEU A 138 13.63 9.55 -12.49
C LEU A 138 14.83 9.32 -13.43
N HIS A 139 14.63 9.04 -14.73
CA HIS A 139 15.74 8.79 -15.68
C HIS A 139 16.80 9.90 -15.76
N GLY A 140 16.44 11.15 -15.45
CA GLY A 140 17.35 12.29 -15.50
C GLY A 140 18.15 12.50 -14.21
N GLN A 141 17.82 11.75 -13.15
CA GLN A 141 18.49 11.82 -11.85
C GLN A 141 19.32 10.56 -11.58
N LEU A 142 18.90 9.40 -12.12
CA LEU A 142 19.54 8.11 -11.88
C LEU A 142 19.70 7.30 -13.16
N GLY A 143 20.78 6.51 -13.21
CA GLY A 143 20.98 5.54 -14.28
C GLY A 143 19.87 4.48 -14.31
N GLN A 144 19.43 4.11 -15.51
CA GLN A 144 18.38 3.11 -15.73
C GLN A 144 18.69 1.77 -15.05
N ALA A 145 19.95 1.33 -15.10
CA ALA A 145 20.37 0.09 -14.45
C ALA A 145 20.16 0.12 -12.93
N THR A 146 20.49 1.24 -12.28
CA THR A 146 20.30 1.43 -10.83
C THR A 146 18.83 1.43 -10.44
N LEU A 147 17.97 2.11 -11.20
CA LEU A 147 16.53 2.13 -10.96
C LEU A 147 15.92 0.73 -11.08
N VAL A 148 16.24 0.00 -12.14
CA VAL A 148 15.73 -1.37 -12.35
C VAL A 148 16.24 -2.31 -11.26
N ALA A 149 17.52 -2.22 -10.89
CA ALA A 149 18.09 -3.04 -9.82
C ALA A 149 17.42 -2.77 -8.46
N ALA A 150 17.18 -1.49 -8.12
CA ALA A 150 16.49 -1.11 -6.88
C ALA A 150 15.06 -1.65 -6.83
N LEU A 151 14.30 -1.56 -7.94
CA LEU A 151 12.93 -2.05 -8.01
C LEU A 151 12.84 -3.59 -7.93
N LEU A 152 13.79 -4.29 -8.56
CA LEU A 152 13.91 -5.75 -8.44
C LEU A 152 14.29 -6.17 -7.01
N GLY A 153 15.23 -5.46 -6.38
CA GLY A 153 15.59 -5.67 -4.98
C GLY A 153 14.40 -5.43 -4.04
N TYR A 154 13.63 -4.37 -4.27
CA TYR A 154 12.42 -4.07 -3.53
C TYR A 154 11.41 -5.22 -3.64
N ARG A 155 11.15 -5.73 -4.85
CA ARG A 155 10.25 -6.88 -5.03
C ARG A 155 10.74 -8.11 -4.29
N THR A 156 12.04 -8.38 -4.37
CA THR A 156 12.65 -9.52 -3.69
C THR A 156 12.43 -9.41 -2.19
N LEU A 157 12.74 -8.26 -1.58
CA LEU A 157 12.51 -8.04 -0.15
C LEU A 157 11.03 -8.10 0.22
N TYR A 158 10.17 -7.44 -0.56
CA TYR A 158 8.74 -7.35 -0.27
C TYR A 158 8.03 -8.70 -0.39
N TYR A 159 8.47 -9.61 -1.26
CA TYR A 159 7.91 -10.96 -1.37
C TYR A 159 8.60 -11.97 -0.45
N LEU A 160 9.92 -11.83 -0.21
CA LEU A 160 10.69 -12.78 0.58
C LEU A 160 10.44 -12.61 2.08
N ILE A 161 10.25 -11.38 2.58
CA ILE A 161 9.97 -11.14 4.01
C ILE A 161 8.68 -11.85 4.46
N PRO A 162 7.52 -11.68 3.79
CA PRO A 162 6.31 -12.41 4.16
C PRO A 162 6.47 -13.93 4.03
N LEU A 163 7.17 -14.40 3.00
CA LEU A 163 7.43 -15.83 2.80
C LEU A 163 8.24 -16.41 3.96
N LEU A 164 9.32 -15.74 4.37
CA LEU A 164 10.16 -16.14 5.50
C LEU A 164 9.35 -16.16 6.80
N LEU A 165 8.54 -15.13 7.06
CA LEU A 165 7.67 -15.06 8.24
C LEU A 165 6.64 -16.19 8.26
N ALA A 166 6.03 -16.51 7.11
CA ALA A 166 5.08 -17.59 6.97
C ALA A 166 5.74 -18.96 7.24
N VAL A 167 6.92 -19.21 6.67
CA VAL A 167 7.69 -20.45 6.90
C VAL A 167 8.08 -20.60 8.36
N VAL A 168 8.59 -19.54 9.00
CA VAL A 168 8.98 -19.57 10.42
C VAL A 168 7.77 -19.87 11.30
N THR A 169 6.64 -19.20 11.05
CA THR A 169 5.41 -19.39 11.82
C THR A 169 4.86 -20.81 11.64
N TYR A 170 4.88 -21.32 10.41
CA TYR A 170 4.48 -22.69 10.10
C TYR A 170 5.35 -23.73 10.84
N LEU A 171 6.68 -23.57 10.82
CA LEU A 171 7.59 -24.48 11.51
C LEU A 171 7.41 -24.45 13.03
N ILE A 172 7.14 -23.28 13.62
CA ILE A 172 6.83 -23.15 15.05
C ILE A 172 5.53 -23.89 15.38
N LEU A 173 4.49 -23.68 14.56
CA LEU A 173 3.19 -24.32 14.77
C LEU A 173 3.28 -25.84 14.61
N GLU A 174 4.03 -26.34 13.62
CA GLU A 174 4.25 -27.76 13.41
C GLU A 174 5.00 -28.40 14.58
N LYS A 175 6.05 -27.73 15.09
CA LYS A 175 6.78 -28.18 16.29
C LYS A 175 5.86 -28.27 17.51
N ARG A 176 5.01 -27.26 17.73
CA ARG A 176 4.03 -27.26 18.82
C ARG A 176 2.98 -28.35 18.66
N ALA A 177 2.47 -28.56 17.44
CA ALA A 177 1.50 -29.60 17.14
C ALA A 177 2.09 -31.02 17.35
N LYS A 178 3.34 -31.24 16.94
CA LYS A 178 4.07 -32.50 17.20
C LYS A 178 4.28 -32.74 18.70
N ALA A 179 4.67 -31.71 19.47
CA ALA A 179 4.84 -31.82 20.92
C ALA A 179 3.53 -32.16 21.65
N LEU A 180 2.41 -31.54 21.27
CA LEU A 180 1.09 -31.84 21.85
C LEU A 180 0.61 -33.25 21.50
N ARG A 181 0.87 -33.75 20.28
CA ARG A 181 0.55 -35.14 19.89
C ARG A 181 1.38 -36.17 20.65
N GLN A 182 2.65 -35.89 20.93
CA GLN A 182 3.52 -36.76 21.72
C GLN A 182 3.12 -36.82 23.21
N GLN A 183 2.56 -35.74 23.75
CA GLN A 183 2.00 -35.73 25.11
C GLN A 183 0.65 -36.45 25.23
N ALA A 184 -0.08 -36.61 24.12
CA ALA A 184 -1.41 -37.23 24.09
C ALA A 184 -1.42 -38.76 23.88
N GLY A 185 -0.28 -39.41 23.64
CA GLY A 185 -0.15 -40.88 23.65
C GLY A 185 0.91 -41.30 24.68
N PRO A 186 0.65 -42.25 25.61
CA PRO A 186 -0.19 -43.46 25.49
C PRO A 186 -1.24 -43.59 26.63
N ALA A 187 -2.19 -42.67 26.75
CA ALA A 187 -3.26 -42.75 27.77
C ALA A 187 -4.55 -43.48 27.29
N LEU A 188 -4.61 -43.88 26.02
CA LEU A 188 -5.80 -44.51 25.39
C LEU A 188 -5.65 -46.03 25.16
N ASP A 189 -4.53 -46.65 25.53
CA ASP A 189 -4.24 -48.09 25.34
C ASP A 189 -4.33 -48.91 26.65
N LYS A 190 -5.11 -48.42 27.63
CA LYS A 190 -5.38 -49.12 28.89
C LYS A 190 -6.80 -48.86 29.38
N ARG A 191 -7.81 -49.31 28.63
CA ARG A 191 -9.16 -49.57 29.13
C ARG A 191 -9.75 -50.79 28.47
#